data_AF-A0A7K0D1F3-F1
#
_entry.id   AF-A0A7K0D1F3-F1
#
_cell.length_a   1.000
_cell.length_b   1.000
_cell.length_c   1.000
_cell.angle_alpha   90.00
_cell.angle_beta   90.00
_cell.angle_gamma   90.00
#
_symmetry.space_group_name_H-M   'P 1'
#
loop_
_entity.id
_entity.type
_entity.pdbx_description
1 polymer ?
#
loop_
_entity_poly.entity_id
_entity_poly.type
_entity_poly.pdbx_seq_one_letter_code
_entity_poly.pdbx_strand_id
1 'polypeptide(L)'
;MTRVEVDTAKLRQAAGTMTDVTGRVTTIVNNLKNHLNAKGYPWGHDHYGNKFTEGESGYTNSSKNLVQGADNLVVSLGQFGTGMNDAAQKMDDMDH
;
A
#
# COMPACT_ATOMS: atom_id res chain seq x y z
N MET A 1 -18.79 34.54 2.58
CA MET A 1 -18.49 33.09 2.53
C MET A 1 -17.40 32.90 1.51
N THR A 2 -16.23 32.44 1.91
CA THR A 2 -15.11 32.21 0.98
C THR A 2 -15.44 30.97 0.16
N ARG A 3 -15.70 31.12 -1.14
CA ARG A 3 -15.90 29.99 -2.05
C ARG A 3 -14.55 29.27 -2.14
N VAL A 4 -14.53 28.00 -1.75
CA VAL A 4 -13.36 27.15 -1.97
C VAL A 4 -13.35 26.86 -3.47
N GLU A 5 -12.45 27.52 -4.20
CA GLU A 5 -12.23 27.27 -5.63
C GLU A 5 -11.22 26.13 -5.74
N VAL A 6 -11.70 24.91 -6.01
CA VAL A 6 -10.83 23.76 -6.31
C VAL A 6 -10.77 23.58 -7.80
N ASP A 7 -9.56 23.60 -8.34
CA ASP A 7 -9.30 23.21 -9.72
C ASP A 7 -9.46 21.68 -9.82
N THR A 8 -10.64 21.24 -10.25
CA THR A 8 -10.99 19.81 -10.35
C THR A 8 -10.12 19.08 -11.37
N ALA A 9 -9.56 19.78 -12.37
CA ALA A 9 -8.60 19.20 -13.31
C ALA A 9 -7.27 18.89 -12.62
N LYS A 10 -6.74 19.81 -11.81
CA LYS A 10 -5.53 19.54 -10.99
C LYS A 10 -5.76 18.44 -9.96
N LEU A 11 -6.95 18.37 -9.37
CA LEU A 11 -7.27 17.31 -8.42
C LEU A 11 -7.30 15.93 -9.10
N ARG A 12 -7.86 15.82 -10.31
CA ARG A 12 -7.79 14.59 -11.13
C ARG A 12 -6.35 14.25 -11.53
N GLN A 13 -5.52 15.24 -11.85
CA GLN A 13 -4.10 15.00 -12.13
C GLN A 13 -3.37 14.43 -10.90
N ALA A 14 -3.64 14.96 -9.70
CA ALA A 14 -3.11 14.43 -8.46
C ALA A 14 -3.59 12.99 -8.20
N ALA A 15 -4.87 12.71 -8.49
CA ALA A 15 -5.42 11.36 -8.41
C ALA A 15 -4.67 10.37 -9.31
N GLY A 16 -4.41 10.75 -10.57
CA GLY A 16 -3.61 9.95 -11.50
C GLY A 16 -2.18 9.70 -11.00
N THR A 17 -1.54 10.72 -10.43
CA THR A 17 -0.21 10.57 -9.81
C THR A 17 -0.25 9.58 -8.63
N MET A 18 -1.31 9.61 -7.81
CA MET A 18 -1.49 8.65 -6.71
C MET A 18 -1.74 7.23 -7.23
N THR A 19 -2.46 7.07 -8.34
CA THR A 19 -2.60 5.77 -9.01
C THR A 19 -1.23 5.22 -9.45
N ASP A 20 -0.38 6.05 -10.04
CA ASP A 20 0.97 5.64 -10.45
C ASP A 20 1.84 5.23 -9.25
N VAL A 21 1.81 6.01 -8.16
CA VAL A 21 2.50 5.68 -6.91
C VAL A 21 2.00 4.35 -6.35
N THR A 22 0.68 4.14 -6.31
CA THR A 22 0.05 2.90 -5.85
C THR A 22 0.53 1.72 -6.69
N GLY A 23 0.56 1.85 -8.01
CA GLY A 23 1.06 0.82 -8.92
C GLY A 23 2.52 0.46 -8.64
N ARG A 24 3.40 1.45 -8.48
CA ARG A 24 4.83 1.23 -8.18
C ARG A 24 5.03 0.53 -6.83
N VAL A 25 4.32 0.96 -5.79
CA VAL A 25 4.39 0.32 -4.46
C VAL A 25 3.88 -1.12 -4.55
N THR A 26 2.78 -1.35 -5.26
CA THR A 26 2.24 -2.70 -5.50
C THR A 26 3.28 -3.61 -6.14
N THR A 27 3.98 -3.13 -7.17
CA THR A 27 5.07 -3.89 -7.82
C THR A 27 6.19 -4.23 -6.84
N ILE A 28 6.63 -3.30 -6.01
CA ILE A 28 7.68 -3.52 -5.01
C ILE A 28 7.26 -4.57 -3.99
N VAL A 29 6.03 -4.46 -3.45
CA VAL A 29 5.50 -5.40 -2.47
C VAL A 29 5.34 -6.79 -3.06
N ASN A 30 4.84 -6.90 -4.29
CA ASN A 30 4.73 -8.19 -4.99
C ASN A 30 6.11 -8.81 -5.25
N ASN A 31 7.09 -8.01 -5.66
CA ASN A 31 8.47 -8.49 -5.82
C ASN A 31 9.03 -9.00 -4.50
N LEU A 32 8.85 -8.28 -3.40
CA LEU A 32 9.27 -8.73 -2.07
C LEU A 32 8.63 -10.07 -1.70
N LYS A 33 7.30 -10.19 -1.84
CA LYS A 33 6.54 -11.42 -1.55
C LYS A 33 7.06 -12.60 -2.38
N ASN A 34 7.31 -12.39 -3.66
CA ASN A 34 7.84 -13.42 -4.54
C ASN A 34 9.25 -13.88 -4.12
N HIS A 35 10.13 -12.95 -3.75
CA HIS A 35 11.49 -13.30 -3.30
C HIS A 35 11.49 -14.01 -1.94
N LEU A 36 10.62 -13.60 -1.00
CA LEU A 36 10.46 -14.29 0.29
C LEU A 36 9.95 -15.72 0.08
N ASN A 37 8.91 -15.90 -0.75
CA ASN A 37 8.36 -17.22 -1.05
C ASN A 37 9.39 -18.13 -1.73
N ALA A 38 10.16 -17.60 -2.69
CA ALA A 38 11.20 -18.36 -3.40
C ALA A 38 12.35 -18.83 -2.48
N LYS A 39 12.64 -18.10 -1.40
CA LYS A 39 13.66 -18.49 -0.41
C LYS A 39 13.17 -19.58 0.56
N GLY A 40 11.85 -19.78 0.68
CA GLY A 40 11.28 -20.77 1.59
C GLY A 40 11.70 -20.55 3.03
N TYR A 41 12.32 -21.55 3.64
CA TYR A 41 12.79 -21.52 5.02
C TYR A 41 14.32 -21.64 5.11
N PRO A 42 15.07 -20.55 4.85
CA PRO A 42 16.52 -20.58 4.74
C PRO A 42 17.25 -20.75 6.08
N TRP A 43 16.51 -20.72 7.20
CA TRP A 43 17.06 -20.71 8.55
C TRP A 43 17.35 -22.10 9.12
N GLY A 44 16.86 -23.16 8.46
CA GLY A 44 17.00 -24.54 8.92
C GLY A 44 16.09 -24.88 10.10
N HIS A 45 15.77 -26.16 10.26
CA HIS A 45 14.86 -26.66 11.31
C HIS A 45 15.60 -27.10 12.58
N ASP A 46 16.83 -26.63 12.78
CA ASP A 46 17.57 -26.91 14.00
C ASP A 46 17.11 -25.98 15.15
N HIS A 47 17.64 -26.24 16.34
CA HIS A 47 17.31 -25.45 17.53
C HIS A 47 17.60 -23.95 17.35
N TYR A 48 18.62 -23.57 16.56
CA TYR A 48 18.96 -22.17 16.33
C TYR A 48 18.01 -21.49 15.34
N GLY A 49 17.71 -22.17 14.23
CA GLY A 49 16.75 -21.70 13.23
C GLY A 49 15.36 -21.50 13.83
N ASN A 50 14.85 -22.49 14.56
CA ASN A 50 13.55 -22.39 15.23
C ASN A 50 13.53 -21.27 16.29
N LYS A 51 14.60 -21.10 17.06
CA LYS A 51 14.70 -20.00 18.05
C LYS A 51 14.66 -18.61 17.41
N PHE A 52 15.12 -18.46 16.18
CA PHE A 52 15.07 -17.20 15.43
C PHE A 52 13.69 -16.94 14.80
N THR A 53 13.05 -17.98 14.29
CA THR A 53 11.84 -17.85 13.46
C THR A 53 10.53 -17.94 14.25
N GLU A 54 10.52 -18.70 15.33
CA GLU A 54 9.34 -19.00 16.14
C GLU A 54 9.15 -18.01 17.31
N GLY A 55 8.00 -18.13 17.98
CA GLY A 55 7.61 -17.23 19.07
C GLY A 55 6.90 -15.97 18.59
N GLU A 56 6.30 -15.24 19.53
CA GLU A 56 5.50 -14.04 19.24
C GLU A 56 6.32 -12.97 18.48
N SER A 57 7.57 -12.77 18.89
CA SER A 57 8.51 -11.84 18.24
C SER A 57 9.45 -12.52 17.23
N GLY A 58 9.17 -13.77 16.85
CA GLY A 58 9.97 -14.52 15.88
C GLY A 58 9.87 -13.96 14.47
N TYR A 59 10.91 -14.19 13.66
CA TYR A 59 10.98 -13.69 12.28
C TYR A 59 9.73 -14.04 11.45
N THR A 60 9.14 -15.21 11.63
CA THR A 60 7.94 -15.63 10.87
C THR A 60 6.77 -14.66 11.10
N ASN A 61 6.49 -14.33 12.36
CA ASN A 61 5.42 -13.43 12.73
C ASN A 61 5.74 -11.99 12.31
N SER A 62 6.98 -11.53 12.55
CA SER A 62 7.41 -10.20 12.13
C SER A 62 7.32 -10.02 10.61
N SER A 63 7.80 -10.99 9.83
CA SER A 63 7.73 -10.97 8.36
C SER A 63 6.30 -10.94 7.87
N LYS A 64 5.41 -11.76 8.46
CA LYS A 64 3.97 -11.77 8.11
C LYS A 64 3.34 -10.41 8.37
N ASN A 65 3.60 -9.81 9.52
CA ASN A 65 3.07 -8.50 9.90
C ASN A 65 3.57 -7.38 8.97
N LEU A 66 4.84 -7.42 8.58
CA LEU A 66 5.41 -6.46 7.63
C LEU A 66 4.77 -6.58 6.23
N VAL A 67 4.59 -7.81 5.73
CA VAL A 67 3.92 -8.05 4.44
C VAL A 67 2.47 -7.57 4.50
N GLN A 68 1.75 -7.87 5.58
CA GLN A 68 0.38 -7.40 5.75
C GLN A 68 0.29 -5.87 5.84
N GLY A 69 1.21 -5.23 6.56
CA GLY A 69 1.30 -3.78 6.64
C GLY A 69 1.57 -3.13 5.27
N ALA A 70 2.40 -3.78 4.45
CA ALA A 70 2.67 -3.33 3.09
C ALA A 70 1.44 -3.48 2.18
N ASP A 71 0.69 -4.57 2.28
CA ASP A 71 -0.57 -4.77 1.56
C ASP A 71 -1.61 -3.70 1.99
N ASN A 72 -1.70 -3.39 3.29
CA ASN A 72 -2.58 -2.34 3.80
C ASN A 72 -2.20 -0.96 3.26
N LEU A 73 -0.90 -0.64 3.18
CA LEU A 73 -0.42 0.62 2.62
C LEU A 73 -0.85 0.78 1.16
N VAL A 74 -0.71 -0.27 0.35
CA VAL A 74 -1.16 -0.28 -1.06
C VAL A 74 -2.65 0.04 -1.15
N VAL A 75 -3.48 -0.59 -0.32
CA VAL A 75 -4.92 -0.34 -0.28
C VAL A 75 -5.21 1.12 0.08
N SER A 76 -4.57 1.65 1.12
CA SER A 76 -4.76 3.05 1.53
C SER A 76 -4.38 4.04 0.44
N LEU A 77 -3.26 3.84 -0.26
CA LEU A 77 -2.85 4.69 -1.37
C LEU A 77 -3.86 4.68 -2.53
N GLY A 78 -4.40 3.50 -2.86
CA GLY A 78 -5.47 3.37 -3.85
C GLY A 78 -6.74 4.12 -3.44
N GLN A 79 -7.15 4.00 -2.18
CA GLN A 79 -8.30 4.73 -1.63
C GLN A 79 -8.11 6.24 -1.67
N PHE A 80 -6.91 6.75 -1.40
CA PHE A 80 -6.60 8.17 -1.55
C PHE A 80 -6.80 8.65 -2.99
N GLY A 81 -6.30 7.89 -3.99
CA GLY A 81 -6.51 8.21 -5.40
C GLY A 81 -7.99 8.23 -5.80
N THR A 82 -8.77 7.23 -5.37
CA THR A 82 -10.22 7.20 -5.57
C THR A 82 -10.91 8.40 -4.93
N GLY A 83 -10.56 8.72 -3.68
CA GLY A 83 -11.13 9.87 -2.96
C GLY A 83 -10.88 11.21 -3.65
N MET A 84 -9.72 11.39 -4.29
CA MET A 84 -9.45 12.58 -5.09
C MET A 84 -10.34 12.68 -6.33
N ASN A 85 -10.56 11.57 -7.05
CA ASN A 85 -11.48 11.54 -8.18
C ASN A 85 -12.94 11.81 -7.75
N ASP A 86 -13.39 11.18 -6.67
CA ASP A 86 -14.73 11.37 -6.14
C ASP A 86 -14.95 12.82 -5.68
N ALA A 87 -13.94 13.43 -5.06
CA ALA A 87 -13.99 14.83 -4.66
C ALA A 87 -14.07 15.77 -5.86
N ALA A 88 -13.26 15.52 -6.90
CA ALA A 88 -13.31 16.31 -8.14
C ALA A 88 -14.69 16.20 -8.82
N GLN A 89 -15.27 15.01 -8.87
CA GLN A 89 -16.60 14.80 -9.43
C GLN A 89 -17.66 15.57 -8.63
N LYS A 90 -17.67 15.45 -7.30
CA LYS A 90 -18.63 16.16 -6.45
C LYS A 90 -18.53 17.68 -6.60
N MET A 91 -17.32 18.21 -6.82
CA MET A 91 -17.11 19.64 -7.01
C MET A 91 -17.67 20.12 -8.35
N ASP A 92 -17.42 19.37 -9.43
CA ASP A 92 -18.03 19.68 -10.74
C ASP A 92 -19.56 19.64 -10.66
N ASP A 93 -20.13 18.65 -9.96
CA ASP A 93 -21.59 18.50 -9.80
C ASP A 93 -22.22 19.65 -8.99
N MET A 94 -21.45 20.29 -8.08
CA MET A 94 -21.92 21.44 -7.28
C MET A 94 -21.81 22.78 -8.01
N ASP A 95 -20.95 22.86 -9.03
CA ASP A 95 -20.75 24.08 -9.83
C ASP A 95 -21.75 24.19 -11.01
N HIS A 96 -22.56 23.15 -11.25
CA HIS A 96 -23.68 23.11 -12.21
C HIS A 96 -25.03 23.42 -11.53
#